data_AF-A0A8J4CZ37-F1
#
_entry.id   AF-A0A8J4CZ37-F1
#
_cell.length_a   1.000
_cell.length_b   1.000
_cell.length_c   1.000
_cell.angle_alpha   90.00
_cell.angle_beta   90.00
_cell.angle_gamma   90.00
#
_symmetry.space_group_name_H-M   'P 1'
#
loop_
_entity.id
_entity.type
_entity.pdbx_description
1 polymer ?
#
loop_
_entity_poly.entity_id
_entity_poly.type
_entity_poly.pdbx_seq_one_letter_code
_entity_poly.pdbx_strand_id
1 'polypeptide(L)'
;MNQTKHALGLLRTPYSKGVLQQLLVSSSFGSQQFRHIGGDKIPEYWGKPSAYTEGTDFLGTPKNHLDLIKKRPLSPDVLEIGNKSLHYKFPLGALSSIANRVTGVAMSVGFAGAGVLALRGSLDGVVTSLAGNFLLAFPLKFLVSYVIIYHYLGGLRHFVWDLHKIGNNADRTSLLEVPKVEISSKALLGTSAAIAIICALL
;
A
#
# COMPACT_ATOMS: atom_id res chain seq x y z
N MET A 1 27.12 -36.68 -14.03
CA MET A 1 28.01 -35.48 -13.99
C MET A 1 27.85 -34.50 -15.17
N ASN A 2 27.11 -34.80 -16.25
CA ASN A 2 26.97 -33.89 -17.41
C ASN A 2 25.79 -32.90 -17.36
N GLN A 3 24.70 -33.22 -16.65
CA GLN A 3 23.50 -32.37 -16.57
C GLN A 3 23.75 -31.07 -15.78
N THR A 4 24.52 -31.15 -14.69
CA THR A 4 24.86 -30.01 -13.83
C THR A 4 25.74 -28.97 -14.51
N LYS A 5 26.63 -29.40 -15.41
CA LYS A 5 27.48 -28.51 -16.20
C LYS A 5 26.69 -27.77 -17.28
N HIS A 6 25.69 -28.42 -17.87
CA HIS A 6 24.78 -27.81 -18.84
C HIS A 6 23.88 -26.73 -18.19
N ALA A 7 23.34 -27.01 -17.01
CA ALA A 7 22.55 -26.04 -16.23
C ALA A 7 23.39 -24.82 -15.81
N LEU A 8 24.64 -25.02 -15.38
CA LEU A 8 25.56 -23.91 -15.06
C LEU A 8 25.97 -23.09 -16.29
N GLY A 9 26.06 -23.73 -17.46
CA GLY A 9 26.34 -23.06 -18.73
C GLY A 9 25.20 -22.13 -19.17
N LEU A 10 23.95 -22.56 -18.98
CA LEU A 10 22.76 -21.78 -19.31
C LEU A 10 22.65 -20.50 -18.47
N LEU A 11 23.08 -20.54 -17.19
CA LEU A 11 23.15 -19.38 -16.26
C LEU A 11 24.27 -18.38 -16.59
N ARG A 12 25.19 -18.70 -17.50
CA ARG A 12 26.30 -17.83 -17.91
C ARG A 12 26.07 -17.17 -19.26
N THR A 13 24.98 -17.50 -19.95
CA THR A 13 24.62 -16.90 -21.23
C THR A 13 24.33 -15.41 -21.08
N PRO A 14 24.61 -14.56 -22.09
CA PRO A 14 24.30 -13.13 -22.05
C PRO A 14 22.82 -12.87 -21.74
N TYR A 15 21.94 -13.74 -22.24
CA TYR A 15 20.50 -13.72 -21.98
C TYR A 15 20.17 -13.97 -20.51
N SER A 16 20.72 -15.02 -19.90
CA SER A 16 20.52 -15.30 -18.47
C SER A 16 21.11 -14.21 -17.56
N LYS A 17 22.23 -13.58 -17.96
CA LYS A 17 22.79 -12.42 -17.27
C LYS A 17 21.89 -11.19 -17.39
N GLY A 18 21.29 -10.96 -18.56
CA GLY A 18 20.31 -9.89 -18.77
C GLY A 18 19.06 -10.08 -17.93
N VAL A 19 18.53 -11.30 -17.86
CA VAL A 19 17.39 -11.65 -17.00
C VAL A 19 17.76 -11.53 -15.53
N LEU A 20 18.94 -11.98 -15.09
CA LEU A 20 19.42 -11.80 -13.72
C LEU A 20 19.66 -10.34 -13.38
N GLN A 21 20.20 -9.54 -14.29
CA GLN A 21 20.37 -8.10 -14.13
C GLN A 21 19.00 -7.42 -14.01
N GLN A 22 18.04 -7.81 -14.84
CA GLN A 22 16.67 -7.29 -14.81
C GLN A 22 15.93 -7.73 -13.54
N LEU A 23 16.15 -8.97 -13.07
CA LEU A 23 15.63 -9.48 -11.80
C LEU A 23 16.28 -8.76 -10.62
N LEU A 24 17.59 -8.49 -10.67
CA LEU A 24 18.33 -7.70 -9.68
C LEU A 24 17.92 -6.23 -9.69
N VAL A 25 17.56 -5.67 -10.85
CA VAL A 25 17.03 -4.31 -10.98
C VAL A 25 15.58 -4.23 -10.51
N SER A 26 14.77 -5.27 -10.73
CA SER A 26 13.38 -5.34 -10.25
C SER A 26 13.24 -5.78 -8.79
N SER A 27 14.24 -6.48 -8.25
CA SER A 27 14.36 -6.79 -6.81
C SER A 27 15.23 -5.80 -6.05
N SER A 28 16.02 -4.99 -6.74
CA SER A 28 16.46 -3.71 -6.18
C SER A 28 15.17 -2.92 -5.98
N PHE A 29 14.85 -2.66 -4.72
CA PHE A 29 14.11 -1.48 -4.30
C PHE A 29 14.96 -0.26 -4.70
N GLY A 30 15.21 -0.12 -6.00
CA GLY A 30 16.17 0.78 -6.60
C GLY A 30 15.67 2.16 -6.30
N SER A 31 16.26 2.77 -5.28
CA SER A 31 16.07 4.16 -4.90
C SER A 31 14.66 4.66 -5.18
N GLN A 32 13.64 3.96 -4.69
CA GLN A 32 12.52 4.74 -4.17
C GLN A 32 13.22 5.63 -3.15
N GLN A 33 13.48 6.89 -3.53
CA GLN A 33 13.74 7.91 -2.54
C GLN A 33 12.66 7.62 -1.53
N PHE A 34 13.05 7.14 -0.35
CA PHE A 34 12.21 7.22 0.82
C PHE A 34 12.05 8.72 1.03
N ARG A 35 11.19 9.33 0.20
CA ARG A 35 10.58 10.61 0.44
C ARG A 35 9.72 10.29 1.62
N HIS A 36 10.32 10.40 2.79
CA HIS A 36 9.58 10.40 4.03
C HIS A 36 8.40 11.36 3.80
N ILE A 37 7.18 10.89 4.04
CA ILE A 37 6.04 11.79 4.03
C ILE A 37 6.34 12.82 5.14
N GLY A 38 6.69 14.04 4.75
CA GLY A 38 7.24 15.06 5.65
C GLY A 38 8.76 15.28 5.60
N GLY A 39 9.48 14.83 4.58
CA GLY A 39 10.95 15.00 4.48
C GLY A 39 11.40 16.46 4.69
N ASP A 40 12.24 16.67 5.70
CA ASP A 40 12.71 17.95 6.28
C ASP A 40 13.48 18.90 5.34
N LYS A 41 13.48 18.65 4.04
CA LYS A 41 14.32 19.37 3.09
C LYS A 41 13.48 20.28 2.22
N ILE A 42 13.29 21.50 2.71
CA ILE A 42 12.87 22.63 1.89
C ILE A 42 13.87 22.74 0.73
N PRO A 43 13.40 22.80 -0.54
CA PRO A 43 14.29 22.94 -1.69
C PRO A 43 15.21 24.16 -1.51
N GLU A 44 16.48 24.02 -1.88
CA GLU A 44 17.53 25.04 -1.68
C GLU A 44 17.16 26.40 -2.28
N TYR A 45 16.44 26.38 -3.41
CA TYR A 45 16.00 27.56 -4.15
C TYR A 45 14.52 27.92 -3.93
N TRP A 46 13.86 27.34 -2.92
CA TRP A 46 12.44 27.63 -2.66
C TRP A 46 12.25 29.12 -2.34
N GLY A 47 11.71 29.94 -3.25
CA GLY A 47 11.55 31.39 -3.03
C GLY A 47 12.83 32.22 -3.23
N LYS A 48 13.95 31.60 -3.63
CA LYS A 48 15.19 32.29 -4.02
C LYS A 48 15.36 32.33 -5.54
N PRO A 49 16.10 33.31 -6.07
CA PRO A 49 16.54 33.26 -7.46
C PRO A 49 17.31 31.98 -7.75
N SER A 50 17.05 31.38 -8.91
CA SER A 50 17.76 30.20 -9.43
C SER A 50 17.86 30.29 -10.95
N ALA A 51 18.49 29.31 -11.59
CA ALA A 51 18.51 29.18 -13.04
C ALA A 51 17.11 29.07 -13.69
N TYR A 52 16.06 28.79 -12.90
CA TYR A 52 14.70 28.56 -13.39
C TYR A 52 13.66 29.55 -12.87
N THR A 53 14.00 30.40 -11.90
CA THR A 53 13.06 31.37 -11.31
C THR A 53 13.78 32.61 -10.81
N GLU A 54 13.17 33.78 -10.97
CA GLU A 54 13.68 35.05 -10.45
C GLU A 54 13.54 35.18 -8.93
N GLY A 55 12.91 34.20 -8.25
CA GLY A 55 12.68 34.21 -6.82
C GLY A 55 11.43 35.00 -6.42
N THR A 56 11.18 35.11 -5.11
CA THR A 56 9.98 35.79 -4.58
C THR A 56 10.29 37.09 -3.85
N ASP A 57 11.47 37.68 -4.09
CA ASP A 57 11.89 38.93 -3.44
C ASP A 57 10.92 40.08 -3.75
N PHE A 58 10.30 40.09 -4.95
CA PHE A 58 9.28 41.07 -5.33
C PHE A 58 8.01 41.03 -4.48
N LEU A 59 7.74 39.90 -3.81
CA LEU A 59 6.62 39.74 -2.86
C LEU A 59 6.99 40.20 -1.44
N GLY A 60 8.19 40.77 -1.25
CA GLY A 60 8.70 41.15 0.06
C GLY A 60 9.21 39.96 0.88
N THR A 61 9.72 38.93 0.21
CA THR A 61 10.28 37.75 0.90
C THR A 61 11.48 38.16 1.76
N PRO A 62 11.51 37.85 3.06
CA PRO A 62 12.61 38.27 3.92
C PRO A 62 13.88 37.47 3.61
N LYS A 63 15.06 38.08 3.80
CA LYS A 63 16.36 37.43 3.49
C LYS A 63 16.59 36.11 4.25
N ASN A 64 16.00 35.97 5.44
CA ASN A 64 16.06 34.77 6.28
C ASN A 64 14.89 33.79 6.02
N HIS A 65 14.20 33.86 4.88
CA HIS A 65 12.98 33.07 4.68
C HIS A 65 13.23 31.55 4.80
N LEU A 66 14.39 31.01 4.37
CA LEU A 66 14.67 29.58 4.48
C LEU A 66 14.70 29.14 5.94
N ASP A 67 15.28 29.95 6.81
CA ASP A 67 15.35 29.64 8.24
C ASP A 67 13.98 29.75 8.91
N LEU A 68 13.12 30.64 8.43
CA LEU A 68 11.73 30.74 8.88
C LEU A 68 10.90 29.54 8.43
N ILE A 69 11.07 29.07 7.20
CA ILE A 69 10.33 27.91 6.68
C ILE A 69 10.79 26.64 7.42
N LYS A 70 12.08 26.49 7.73
CA LYS A 70 12.61 25.37 8.53
C LYS A 70 11.98 25.29 9.92
N LYS A 71 11.53 26.42 10.46
CA LYS A 71 10.87 26.50 11.77
C LYS A 71 9.35 26.34 11.70
N ARG A 72 8.75 26.19 10.52
CA ARG A 72 7.30 26.01 10.39
C ARG A 72 6.93 24.63 10.89
N PRO A 73 6.08 24.51 11.93
CA PRO A 73 5.62 23.21 12.38
C PRO A 73 4.69 22.60 11.32
N LEU A 74 4.73 21.27 11.20
CA LEU A 74 3.67 20.53 10.54
C LEU A 74 2.45 20.48 11.46
N SER A 75 1.27 20.81 10.94
CA SER A 75 0.04 20.68 11.70
C SER A 75 -0.23 19.19 12.00
N PRO A 76 -0.78 18.86 13.19
CA PRO A 76 -1.26 17.51 13.48
C PRO A 76 -2.26 17.04 12.44
N ASP A 77 -2.16 15.78 12.02
CA ASP A 77 -3.05 15.18 11.04
C ASP A 77 -3.72 13.92 11.62
N VAL A 78 -3.05 12.78 11.63
CA VAL A 78 -3.54 11.48 12.13
C VAL A 78 -3.48 11.46 13.65
N LEU A 79 -2.36 11.88 14.23
CA LEU A 79 -2.07 11.84 15.67
C LEU A 79 -1.98 13.26 16.23
N GLU A 80 -2.38 13.43 17.49
CA GLU A 80 -2.19 14.69 18.20
C GLU A 80 -0.71 15.01 18.47
N ILE A 81 -0.44 16.28 18.83
CA ILE A 81 0.88 16.73 19.27
C ILE A 81 1.34 15.87 20.46
N GLY A 82 2.41 15.10 20.27
CA GLY A 82 2.94 14.18 21.28
C GLY A 82 2.39 12.75 21.21
N ASN A 83 1.71 12.36 20.13
CA ASN A 83 1.29 10.98 19.83
C ASN A 83 0.41 10.30 20.91
N LYS A 84 -0.36 11.09 21.66
CA LYS A 84 -1.18 10.56 22.78
C LYS A 84 -2.53 10.00 22.33
N SER A 85 -3.08 10.50 21.24
CA SER A 85 -4.42 10.16 20.75
C SER A 85 -4.52 10.42 19.24
N LEU A 86 -5.61 9.94 18.63
CA LEU A 86 -5.96 10.24 17.24
C LEU A 86 -6.54 11.66 17.14
N HIS A 87 -5.99 12.47 16.24
CA HIS A 87 -6.49 13.81 15.96
C HIS A 87 -7.61 13.78 14.91
N TYR A 88 -7.46 12.97 13.86
CA TYR A 88 -8.43 12.89 12.76
C TYR A 88 -9.61 11.99 13.09
N LYS A 89 -10.84 12.48 12.86
CA LYS A 89 -12.05 11.67 12.90
C LYS A 89 -12.23 10.91 11.59
N PHE A 90 -11.79 9.65 11.57
CA PHE A 90 -11.83 8.84 10.36
C PHE A 90 -13.25 8.54 9.86
N PRO A 91 -13.62 8.97 8.63
CA PRO A 91 -14.83 8.49 7.99
C PRO A 91 -14.66 7.04 7.53
N LEU A 92 -15.76 6.31 7.40
CA LEU A 92 -15.73 4.90 6.95
C LEU A 92 -15.05 4.73 5.59
N GLY A 93 -15.19 5.70 4.68
CA GLY A 93 -14.46 5.71 3.41
C GLY A 93 -12.94 5.64 3.61
N ALA A 94 -12.39 6.45 4.52
CA ALA A 94 -10.96 6.45 4.82
C ALA A 94 -10.50 5.15 5.47
N LEU A 95 -11.26 4.64 6.45
CA LEU A 95 -10.97 3.34 7.08
C LEU A 95 -10.97 2.20 6.06
N SER A 96 -11.94 2.19 5.13
CA SER A 96 -12.00 1.18 4.08
C SER A 96 -10.82 1.25 3.11
N SER A 97 -10.31 2.46 2.84
CA SER A 97 -9.10 2.64 2.02
C SER A 97 -7.85 2.13 2.73
N ILE A 98 -7.69 2.44 4.03
CA ILE A 98 -6.59 1.92 4.86
C ILE A 98 -6.64 0.40 4.90
N ALA A 99 -7.81 -0.18 5.18
CA ALA A 99 -8.00 -1.62 5.19
C ALA A 99 -7.60 -2.26 3.85
N ASN A 100 -7.95 -1.65 2.71
CA ASN A 100 -7.57 -2.16 1.39
C ASN A 100 -6.05 -2.19 1.18
N ARG A 101 -5.33 -1.19 1.71
CA ARG A 101 -3.84 -1.20 1.68
C ARG A 101 -3.27 -2.27 2.60
N VAL A 102 -3.78 -2.37 3.82
CA VAL A 102 -3.33 -3.35 4.82
C VAL A 102 -3.55 -4.78 4.31
N THR A 103 -4.72 -5.08 3.74
CA THR A 103 -4.99 -6.41 3.15
C THR A 103 -4.08 -6.70 1.96
N GLY A 104 -3.76 -5.69 1.14
CA GLY A 104 -2.80 -5.83 0.04
C GLY A 104 -1.40 -6.21 0.52
N VAL A 105 -0.88 -5.48 1.51
CA VAL A 105 0.42 -5.77 2.12
C VAL A 105 0.43 -7.15 2.77
N ALA A 106 -0.61 -7.47 3.56
CA ALA A 106 -0.73 -8.77 4.22
C ALA A 106 -0.74 -9.92 3.19
N MET A 107 -1.44 -9.75 2.07
CA MET A 107 -1.48 -10.73 0.99
C MET A 107 -0.12 -10.86 0.29
N SER A 108 0.57 -9.75 -0.01
CA SER A 108 1.92 -9.80 -0.60
C SER A 108 2.92 -10.54 0.30
N VAL A 109 2.93 -10.23 1.60
CA VAL A 109 3.78 -10.91 2.58
C VAL A 109 3.39 -12.37 2.72
N GLY A 110 2.09 -12.67 2.77
CA GLY A 110 1.56 -14.02 2.88
C GLY A 110 1.97 -14.92 1.72
N PHE A 111 1.79 -14.45 0.47
CA PHE A 111 2.21 -15.21 -0.71
C PHE A 111 3.74 -15.35 -0.82
N ALA A 112 4.50 -14.29 -0.49
CA ALA A 112 5.96 -14.39 -0.46
C ALA A 112 6.44 -15.42 0.58
N GLY A 113 5.86 -15.40 1.78
CA GLY A 113 6.14 -16.37 2.84
C GLY A 113 5.79 -17.80 2.44
N ALA A 114 4.60 -18.01 1.89
CA ALA A 114 4.17 -19.31 1.37
C ALA A 114 5.11 -19.82 0.26
N GLY A 115 5.54 -18.94 -0.65
CA GLY A 115 6.53 -19.25 -1.69
C GLY A 115 7.87 -19.70 -1.11
N VAL A 116 8.38 -19.03 -0.08
CA VAL A 116 9.61 -19.43 0.61
C VAL A 116 9.45 -20.80 1.29
N LEU A 117 8.32 -21.05 1.96
CA LEU A 117 8.05 -22.35 2.58
C LEU A 117 7.94 -23.48 1.54
N ALA A 118 7.31 -23.20 0.39
CA ALA A 118 7.20 -24.15 -0.71
C ALA A 118 8.58 -24.52 -1.27
N LEU A 119 9.44 -23.51 -1.50
CA LEU A 119 10.82 -23.73 -1.99
C LEU A 119 11.68 -24.52 -1.00
N ARG A 120 11.36 -24.49 0.29
CA ARG A 120 12.04 -25.26 1.34
C ARG A 120 11.41 -26.65 1.58
N GLY A 121 10.33 -26.99 0.88
CA GLY A 121 9.61 -28.25 1.05
C GLY A 121 8.86 -28.36 2.40
N SER A 122 8.63 -27.25 3.10
CA SER A 122 8.00 -27.24 4.43
C SER A 122 6.55 -26.76 4.44
N LEU A 123 6.02 -26.32 3.29
CA LEU A 123 4.67 -25.75 3.20
C LEU A 123 3.59 -26.74 3.67
N ASP A 124 3.61 -27.97 3.17
CA ASP A 124 2.61 -28.99 3.51
C ASP A 124 2.56 -29.26 5.01
N GLY A 125 3.74 -29.42 5.65
CA GLY A 125 3.83 -29.64 7.09
C GLY A 125 3.25 -28.48 7.91
N VAL A 126 3.50 -27.23 7.51
CA VAL A 126 2.92 -26.05 8.15
C VAL A 126 1.40 -26.03 7.99
N VAL A 127 0.90 -26.27 6.77
CA VAL A 127 -0.55 -26.26 6.49
C VAL A 127 -1.25 -27.37 7.28
N THR A 128 -0.74 -28.60 7.27
CA THR A 128 -1.31 -29.72 8.02
C THR A 128 -1.30 -29.46 9.53
N SER A 129 -0.23 -28.89 10.07
CA SER A 129 -0.15 -28.55 11.50
C SER A 129 -1.19 -27.51 11.91
N LEU A 130 -1.44 -26.51 11.07
CA LEU A 130 -2.46 -25.47 11.35
C LEU A 130 -3.89 -25.98 11.13
N ALA A 131 -4.10 -26.88 10.17
CA ALA A 131 -5.40 -27.47 9.87
C ALA A 131 -5.86 -28.49 10.93
N GLY A 132 -4.92 -29.12 11.64
CA GLY A 132 -5.22 -30.17 12.63
C GLY A 132 -5.93 -29.72 13.90
N ASN A 133 -6.09 -28.41 14.13
CA ASN A 133 -6.76 -27.86 15.30
C ASN A 133 -7.85 -26.88 14.87
N PHE A 134 -9.12 -27.22 15.12
CA PHE A 134 -10.26 -26.38 14.73
C PHE A 134 -10.20 -24.95 15.29
N LEU A 135 -9.72 -24.78 16.53
CA LEU A 135 -9.59 -23.46 17.17
C LEU A 135 -8.55 -22.56 16.49
N LEU A 136 -7.64 -23.15 15.69
CA LEU A 136 -6.69 -22.43 14.85
C LEU A 136 -7.16 -22.38 13.39
N ALA A 137 -7.65 -23.50 12.87
CA ALA A 137 -8.03 -23.65 11.46
C ALA A 137 -9.15 -22.68 11.07
N PHE A 138 -10.23 -22.59 11.85
CA PHE A 138 -11.35 -21.71 11.53
C PHE A 138 -10.95 -20.22 11.45
N PRO A 139 -10.35 -19.60 12.50
CA PRO A 139 -9.98 -18.19 12.44
C PRO A 139 -8.93 -17.90 11.36
N LEU A 140 -7.99 -18.83 11.10
CA LEU A 140 -7.01 -18.66 10.03
C LEU A 140 -7.65 -18.72 8.64
N LYS A 141 -8.55 -19.68 8.39
CA LYS A 141 -9.32 -19.74 7.13
C LYS A 141 -10.16 -18.49 6.93
N PHE A 142 -10.80 -17.99 7.99
CA PHE A 142 -11.54 -16.73 7.94
C PHE A 142 -10.63 -15.55 7.60
N LEU A 143 -9.50 -15.38 8.30
CA LEU A 143 -8.58 -14.26 8.07
C LEU A 143 -8.01 -14.27 6.65
N VAL A 144 -7.55 -15.43 6.17
CA VAL A 144 -7.02 -15.58 4.81
C VAL A 144 -8.11 -15.26 3.78
N SER A 145 -9.30 -15.83 3.95
CA SER A 145 -10.43 -15.58 3.04
C SER A 145 -10.83 -14.11 3.05
N TYR A 146 -10.95 -13.51 4.24
CA TYR A 146 -11.34 -12.11 4.39
C TYR A 146 -10.35 -11.16 3.72
N VAL A 147 -9.04 -11.36 3.93
CA VAL A 147 -8.00 -10.53 3.31
C VAL A 147 -8.11 -10.57 1.78
N ILE A 148 -8.28 -11.76 1.19
CA ILE A 148 -8.40 -11.93 -0.26
C ILE A 148 -9.69 -11.28 -0.79
N ILE A 149 -10.83 -11.63 -0.20
CA ILE A 149 -12.15 -11.17 -0.65
C ILE A 149 -12.26 -9.65 -0.49
N TYR A 150 -11.89 -9.12 0.68
CA TYR A 150 -11.95 -7.70 0.96
C TYR A 150 -11.07 -6.89 0.00
N HIS A 151 -9.82 -7.34 -0.22
CA HIS A 151 -8.92 -6.65 -1.13
C HIS A 151 -9.42 -6.69 -2.57
N TYR A 152 -9.97 -7.82 -3.01
CA TYR A 152 -10.50 -7.97 -4.36
C TYR A 152 -11.74 -7.08 -4.60
N LEU A 153 -12.74 -7.15 -3.72
CA LEU A 153 -13.94 -6.32 -3.81
C LEU A 153 -13.62 -4.82 -3.62
N GLY A 154 -12.67 -4.49 -2.74
CA GLY A 154 -12.16 -3.14 -2.56
C GLY A 154 -11.47 -2.61 -3.82
N GLY A 155 -10.65 -3.44 -4.47
CA GLY A 155 -10.02 -3.15 -5.75
C GLY A 155 -11.04 -2.91 -6.87
N LEU A 156 -12.07 -3.76 -6.98
CA LEU A 156 -13.18 -3.54 -7.93
C LEU A 156 -13.91 -2.23 -7.67
N ARG A 157 -14.17 -1.89 -6.41
CA ARG A 157 -14.76 -0.61 -6.04
C ARG A 157 -13.88 0.57 -6.48
N HIS A 158 -12.57 0.48 -6.26
CA HIS A 158 -11.63 1.50 -6.72
C HIS A 158 -11.63 1.64 -8.24
N PHE A 159 -11.63 0.52 -8.98
CA PHE A 159 -11.73 0.53 -10.43
C PHE A 159 -13.04 1.20 -10.92
N VAL A 160 -14.17 0.91 -10.27
CA VAL A 160 -15.45 1.60 -10.54
C VAL A 160 -15.31 3.09 -10.26
N TRP A 161 -14.70 3.50 -9.15
CA TRP A 161 -14.50 4.91 -8.81
C TRP A 161 -13.64 5.65 -9.82
N ASP A 162 -12.60 5.02 -10.36
CA ASP A 162 -11.71 5.62 -11.37
C ASP A 162 -12.46 5.92 -12.69
N LEU A 163 -13.54 5.19 -12.98
CA LEU A 163 -14.39 5.42 -14.16
C LEU A 163 -15.46 6.49 -13.96
N HIS A 164 -15.65 6.99 -12.72
CA HIS A 164 -16.69 7.96 -12.41
C HIS A 164 -16.13 9.38 -12.33
N LYS A 165 -16.91 10.34 -12.83
CA LYS A 165 -16.58 11.76 -12.68
C LYS A 165 -16.54 12.15 -11.20
N ILE A 166 -15.59 13.00 -10.84
CA ILE A 166 -15.60 13.70 -9.55
C ILE A 166 -16.87 14.56 -9.51
N GLY A 167 -17.69 14.35 -8.49
CA GLY A 167 -18.87 15.19 -8.27
C GLY A 167 -18.43 16.65 -8.17
N ASN A 168 -19.11 17.54 -8.89
CA ASN A 168 -18.97 18.96 -8.62
C ASN A 168 -20.05 19.32 -7.59
N ASN A 169 -19.85 20.36 -6.79
CA ASN A 169 -20.82 20.73 -5.73
C ASN A 169 -22.25 21.02 -6.26
N ALA A 170 -22.45 21.08 -7.58
CA ALA A 170 -23.74 21.24 -8.25
C ALA A 170 -24.37 19.90 -8.72
N ASP A 171 -23.58 18.86 -8.97
CA ASP A 171 -24.02 17.57 -9.50
C ASP A 171 -23.69 16.44 -8.52
N ARG A 172 -24.73 16.03 -7.77
CA ARG A 172 -24.67 14.99 -6.74
C ARG A 172 -25.00 13.59 -7.28
N THR A 173 -24.92 13.38 -8.60
CA THR A 173 -25.20 12.07 -9.20
C THR A 173 -23.99 11.13 -9.18
N SER A 174 -22.79 11.64 -8.89
CA SER A 174 -21.56 10.83 -8.82
C SER A 174 -21.63 9.74 -7.75
N LEU A 175 -20.94 8.62 -7.96
CA LEU A 175 -20.72 7.57 -6.94
C LEU A 175 -19.72 8.00 -5.85
N LEU A 176 -18.99 9.09 -6.08
CA LEU A 176 -17.99 9.63 -5.17
C LEU A 176 -18.58 10.58 -4.11
N GLU A 177 -19.90 10.79 -4.14
CA GLU A 177 -20.62 11.51 -3.10
C GLU A 177 -20.54 10.76 -1.76
N VAL A 178 -20.37 11.53 -0.66
CA VAL A 178 -20.16 10.99 0.69
C VAL A 178 -21.17 9.90 1.08
N PRO A 179 -22.49 10.05 0.86
CA PRO A 179 -23.45 9.00 1.23
C PRO A 179 -23.23 7.68 0.48
N LYS A 180 -22.86 7.75 -0.81
CA LYS A 180 -22.64 6.57 -1.65
C LYS A 180 -21.31 5.89 -1.32
N VAL A 181 -20.28 6.67 -1.01
CA VAL A 181 -19.01 6.17 -0.49
C VAL A 181 -19.21 5.46 0.85
N GLU A 182 -20.06 6.01 1.73
CA GLU A 182 -20.35 5.38 3.02
C GLU A 182 -21.12 4.06 2.85
N ILE A 183 -22.17 4.05 2.03
CA ILE A 183 -22.95 2.83 1.73
C ILE A 183 -22.06 1.75 1.12
N SER A 184 -21.28 2.09 0.09
CA SER A 184 -20.38 1.15 -0.55
C SER A 184 -19.26 0.66 0.38
N SER A 185 -18.83 1.46 1.36
CA SER A 185 -17.87 1.03 2.39
C SER A 185 -18.47 0.05 3.39
N LYS A 186 -19.71 0.29 3.85
CA LYS A 186 -20.45 -0.64 4.72
C LYS A 186 -20.72 -1.96 3.99
N ALA A 187 -21.17 -1.87 2.74
CA ALA A 187 -21.39 -3.03 1.89
C ALA A 187 -20.10 -3.84 1.73
N LEU A 188 -18.97 -3.19 1.38
CA LEU A 188 -17.68 -3.85 1.24
C LEU A 188 -17.26 -4.61 2.50
N LEU A 189 -17.33 -3.98 3.68
CA LEU A 189 -16.98 -4.62 4.95
C LEU A 189 -17.90 -5.82 5.25
N GLY A 190 -19.22 -5.61 5.16
CA GLY A 190 -20.21 -6.62 5.50
C GLY A 190 -20.22 -7.82 4.56
N THR A 191 -20.20 -7.60 3.24
CA THR A 191 -20.21 -8.68 2.25
C THR A 191 -18.92 -9.47 2.29
N SER A 192 -17.76 -8.81 2.45
CA SER A 192 -16.48 -9.51 2.57
C SER A 192 -16.44 -10.41 3.79
N ALA A 193 -16.95 -9.94 4.94
CA ALA A 193 -17.02 -10.76 6.15
C ALA A 193 -17.97 -11.95 5.98
N ALA A 194 -19.15 -11.74 5.40
CA ALA A 194 -20.11 -12.81 5.16
C ALA A 194 -19.55 -13.89 4.23
N ILE A 195 -18.95 -13.50 3.10
CA ILE A 195 -18.34 -14.46 2.16
C ILE A 195 -17.15 -15.17 2.81
N ALA A 196 -16.32 -14.46 3.59
CA ALA A 196 -15.20 -15.06 4.30
C ALA A 196 -15.62 -16.09 5.35
N ILE A 197 -16.75 -15.86 6.06
CA ILE A 197 -17.32 -16.84 6.99
C ILE A 197 -17.74 -18.10 6.22
N ILE A 198 -18.43 -17.93 5.08
CA ILE A 198 -18.82 -19.07 4.24
C ILE A 198 -17.57 -19.85 3.80
N CYS A 199 -16.56 -19.17 3.27
CA CYS A 199 -15.30 -19.80 2.88
C CYS A 199 -14.56 -20.47 4.04
N ALA A 200 -14.68 -19.96 5.28
CA ALA A 200 -14.04 -20.57 6.44
C ALA A 200 -14.72 -21.89 6.86
N LEU A 201 -16.02 -22.03 6.58
CA LEU A 201 -16.82 -23.22 6.90
C LEU A 201 -16.70 -24.35 5.87
N LEU A 202 -16.35 -24.03 4.62
CA LEU A 202 -16.07 -24.99 3.54
C LEU A 202 -14.68 -25.61 3.71
#